data_AF-A0A6J5ZCM7-F1
#
_entry.id   AF-A0A6J5ZCM7-F1
#
_cell.length_a   1.000
_cell.length_b   1.000
_cell.length_c   1.000
_cell.angle_alpha   90.00
_cell.angle_beta   90.00
_cell.angle_gamma   90.00
#
_symmetry.space_group_name_H-M   'P 1'
#
loop_
_entity.id
_entity.type
_entity.pdbx_description
1 polymer ?
#
loop_
_entity_poly.entity_id
_entity_poly.type
_entity_poly.pdbx_seq_one_letter_code
_entity_poly.pdbx_strand_id
1 'polypeptide(L)'
;MEKYGYVAMIAFTIVGSFWLEVFLKVGVLRRWRKAFTAILPVSAGFILWDAYAIDRGHWKFDPKQILEIFGPFGIPLEEYLFFIFVPLAALMTIEAVLRVKPHWSKNGDKK
;
A
#
# COMPACT_ATOMS: atom_id res chain seq x y z
N MET A 1 6.09 23.99 7.02
CA MET A 1 5.47 23.21 5.93
C MET A 1 6.50 22.14 5.61
N GLU A 2 6.32 20.85 5.89
CA GLU A 2 5.16 20.02 5.61
C GLU A 2 5.10 18.82 6.58
N LYS A 3 4.38 18.95 7.71
CA LYS A 3 4.04 17.83 8.62
C LYS A 3 3.17 16.74 7.96
N TYR A 4 2.98 16.81 6.66
CA TYR A 4 2.01 16.05 5.91
C TYR A 4 2.62 15.34 4.71
N GLY A 5 3.95 15.30 4.57
CA GLY A 5 4.59 14.69 3.40
C GLY A 5 4.19 13.22 3.22
N TYR A 6 4.23 12.44 4.31
CA TYR A 6 3.86 11.03 4.28
C TYR A 6 2.36 10.85 4.03
N VAL A 7 1.53 11.63 4.72
CA VAL A 7 0.07 11.60 4.54
C VAL A 7 -0.33 11.99 3.12
N ALA A 8 0.30 13.02 2.55
CA ALA A 8 0.04 13.50 1.21
C ALA A 8 0.43 12.45 0.17
N MET A 9 1.57 11.77 0.35
CA MET A 9 1.98 10.66 -0.51
C MET A 9 0.96 9.51 -0.44
N ILE A 10 0.52 9.10 0.75
CA ILE A 10 -0.48 8.03 0.92
C ILE A 10 -1.81 8.45 0.29
N ALA A 11 -2.27 9.68 0.53
CA ALA A 11 -3.48 10.22 -0.06
C ALA A 11 -3.39 10.24 -1.58
N PHE A 12 -2.26 10.68 -2.13
CA PHE A 12 -1.99 10.65 -3.57
C PHE A 12 -2.05 9.23 -4.13
N THR A 13 -1.43 8.25 -3.46
CA THR A 13 -1.47 6.84 -3.87
C THR A 13 -2.89 6.27 -3.85
N ILE A 14 -3.69 6.57 -2.81
CA ILE A 14 -5.08 6.15 -2.71
C ILE A 14 -5.90 6.78 -3.83
N VAL A 15 -5.85 8.10 -3.99
CA VAL A 15 -6.60 8.82 -5.02
C VAL A 15 -6.20 8.33 -6.42
N GLY A 16 -4.91 8.12 -6.67
CA GLY A 16 -4.38 7.68 -7.95
C GLY A 16 -4.72 6.23 -8.32
N SER A 17 -5.12 5.38 -7.37
CA SER A 17 -5.43 3.97 -7.62
C SER A 17 -6.89 3.60 -7.41
N PHE A 18 -7.58 4.15 -6.40
CA PHE A 18 -8.95 3.76 -6.04
C PHE A 18 -9.98 4.13 -7.09
N TRP A 19 -9.73 5.16 -7.90
CA TRP A 19 -10.62 5.49 -9.03
C TRP A 19 -10.71 4.34 -10.05
N LEU A 20 -9.68 3.49 -10.16
CA LEU A 20 -9.67 2.31 -11.03
C LEU A 20 -10.70 1.27 -10.57
N GLU A 21 -10.90 1.12 -9.26
CA GLU A 21 -11.93 0.25 -8.69
C GLU A 21 -13.33 0.70 -9.11
N VAL A 22 -13.59 2.02 -9.10
CA VAL A 22 -14.90 2.58 -9.46
C VAL A 22 -15.13 2.56 -10.97
N PHE A 23 -14.16 3.05 -11.74
CA PHE A 23 -14.32 3.25 -13.19
C PHE A 23 -14.15 1.97 -14.00
N LEU A 24 -13.11 1.18 -13.71
CA LEU A 24 -12.81 -0.06 -14.44
C LEU A 24 -13.40 -1.30 -13.78
N LYS A 25 -13.97 -1.18 -12.57
CA LYS A 25 -14.59 -2.28 -11.83
C LYS A 25 -13.64 -3.47 -11.65
N VAL A 26 -12.39 -3.20 -11.29
CA VAL A 26 -11.34 -4.22 -11.15
C VAL A 26 -11.62 -5.23 -10.02
N GLY A 27 -12.48 -4.89 -9.07
CA GLY A 27 -13.01 -5.84 -8.08
C GLY A 27 -11.96 -6.34 -7.09
N VAL A 28 -10.93 -5.53 -6.82
CA VAL A 28 -9.89 -5.83 -5.84
C VAL A 28 -10.48 -5.69 -4.44
N LEU A 29 -11.22 -4.60 -4.18
CA LEU A 29 -11.89 -4.39 -2.89
C LEU A 29 -13.02 -5.40 -2.65
N ARG A 30 -13.68 -5.87 -3.70
CA ARG A 30 -14.67 -6.96 -3.58
C ARG A 30 -14.03 -8.26 -3.09
N ARG A 31 -12.74 -8.48 -3.38
CA ARG A 31 -11.95 -9.65 -2.97
C ARG A 31 -10.99 -9.31 -1.82
N TRP A 32 -11.39 -8.40 -0.92
CA TRP A 32 -10.55 -7.88 0.15
C TRP A 32 -9.85 -8.97 0.98
N ARG A 33 -10.49 -10.11 1.25
CA ARG A 33 -9.85 -11.22 1.98
C ARG A 33 -8.60 -11.74 1.28
N LYS A 34 -8.65 -11.91 -0.05
CA LYS A 34 -7.50 -12.38 -0.85
C LYS A 34 -6.40 -11.34 -0.90
N ALA A 35 -6.78 -10.07 -1.11
CA ALA A 35 -5.83 -8.95 -1.08
C ALA A 35 -5.14 -8.88 0.28
N PHE A 36 -5.91 -8.95 1.37
CA PHE A 36 -5.39 -8.90 2.73
C PHE A 36 -4.45 -10.07 3.04
N THR A 37 -4.81 -11.30 2.67
CA THR A 37 -3.91 -12.46 2.87
C THR A 37 -2.61 -12.38 2.07
N ALA A 38 -2.59 -11.65 0.96
CA ALA A 38 -1.39 -11.44 0.16
C ALA A 38 -0.53 -10.30 0.72
N ILE A 39 -1.16 -9.23 1.19
CA ILE A 39 -0.49 -8.03 1.72
C ILE A 39 0.07 -8.29 3.12
N LEU A 40 -0.71 -8.90 4.01
CA LEU A 40 -0.39 -9.04 5.43
C LEU A 40 0.99 -9.67 5.72
N PRO A 41 1.38 -10.81 5.11
CA PRO A 41 2.69 -11.41 5.38
C PRO A 41 3.85 -10.51 4.97
N VAL A 42 3.68 -9.79 3.86
CA VAL A 42 4.68 -8.86 3.32
C VAL A 42 4.79 -7.64 4.21
N SER A 43 3.67 -7.00 4.55
CA SER A 43 3.62 -5.86 5.46
C SER A 43 4.22 -6.20 6.82
N ALA A 44 3.90 -7.38 7.37
CA ALA A 44 4.45 -7.83 8.65
C ALA A 44 5.98 -8.01 8.58
N GLY A 45 6.51 -8.57 7.50
CA GLY A 45 7.96 -8.71 7.30
C GLY A 45 8.68 -7.36 7.27
N PHE A 46 8.13 -6.38 6.55
CA PHE A 46 8.70 -5.04 6.48
C PHE A 46 8.57 -4.27 7.80
N ILE A 47 7.44 -4.36 8.49
CA ILE A 47 7.25 -3.73 9.81
C ILE A 47 8.27 -4.28 10.83
N LEU A 48 8.50 -5.60 10.83
CA LEU A 48 9.50 -6.21 11.71
C LEU A 48 10.92 -5.76 11.36
N TRP A 49 11.21 -5.60 10.07
CA TRP A 49 12.48 -5.07 9.61
C TRP A 49 12.69 -3.61 10.04
N ASP A 50 11.66 -2.77 9.89
CA ASP A 50 11.70 -1.38 10.33
C ASP A 50 11.88 -1.27 11.83
N ALA A 51 11.14 -2.08 12.61
CA ALA A 51 11.30 -2.17 14.06
C ALA A 51 12.76 -2.48 14.44
N TYR A 52 13.37 -3.45 13.75
CA TYR A 52 14.78 -3.78 13.94
C TYR A 52 15.71 -2.62 13.56
N ALA A 53 15.49 -1.96 12.42
CA ALA A 53 16.34 -0.87 11.94
C ALA A 53 16.29 0.36 12.87
N ILE A 54 15.12 0.66 13.44
CA ILE A 54 14.91 1.73 14.42
C ILE A 54 15.60 1.41 15.74
N ASP A 55 15.41 0.19 16.25
CA ASP A 55 16.05 -0.27 17.50
C ASP A 55 17.58 -0.21 17.43
N ARG A 56 18.15 -0.53 16.26
CA ARG A 56 19.60 -0.45 16.01
C ARG A 56 20.08 0.98 15.70
N GLY A 57 19.19 1.96 15.62
CA GLY A 57 19.51 3.35 15.29
C GLY A 57 19.98 3.56 13.85
N HIS A 58 19.84 2.55 12.98
CA HIS A 58 20.14 2.65 11.55
C HIS A 58 19.09 3.47 10.80
N TRP A 59 17.87 3.51 11.32
CA TRP A 59 16.76 4.21 10.71
C TRP A 59 16.08 5.16 11.70
N LYS A 60 15.69 6.35 11.21
CA LYS A 60 14.96 7.35 11.98
C LYS A 60 14.00 8.09 11.04
N PHE A 61 12.81 8.39 11.54
CA PHE A 61 11.84 9.22 10.82
C PHE A 61 12.03 10.69 11.19
N ASP A 62 11.90 11.57 10.20
CA ASP A 62 11.91 13.02 10.45
C ASP A 62 10.56 13.45 11.03
N PRO A 63 10.50 13.91 12.30
CA PRO A 63 9.27 14.37 12.94
C PRO A 63 8.59 15.53 12.20
N LYS A 64 9.34 16.25 11.35
CA LYS A 64 8.80 17.36 10.54
C LYS A 64 7.93 16.89 9.38
N GLN A 65 7.97 15.61 9.01
CA GLN A 65 7.26 15.06 7.85
C GLN A 65 6.13 14.09 8.20
N ILE A 66 6.04 13.68 9.47
CA ILE A 66 5.05 12.75 10.00
C ILE A 66 4.11 13.46 10.99
N LEU A 67 2.97 12.85 11.28
CA LEU A 67 1.97 13.29 12.24
C LEU A 67 2.39 13.07 13.70
N GLU A 68 3.55 12.44 13.93
CA GLU A 68 4.07 12.10 15.27
C GLU A 68 3.14 11.14 16.05
N ILE A 69 2.26 10.42 15.35
CA ILE A 69 1.43 9.36 15.90
C ILE A 69 2.18 8.04 15.73
N PHE A 70 2.60 7.42 16.83
CA PHE A 70 3.38 6.19 16.80
C PHE A 70 2.55 4.97 17.19
N GLY A 71 2.69 3.91 16.41
CA GLY A 71 2.19 2.58 16.73
C GLY A 71 3.20 1.77 17.55
N PRO A 72 3.04 0.43 17.58
CA PRO A 72 4.02 -0.47 18.17
C PRO A 72 5.45 -0.24 17.63
N PHE A 73 6.46 -0.60 18.42
CA PHE A 73 7.88 -0.53 18.03
C PHE A 73 8.40 0.87 17.65
N GLY A 74 7.68 1.94 18.00
CA GLY A 74 8.10 3.32 17.70
C GLY A 74 8.01 3.67 16.21
N ILE A 75 7.21 2.93 15.44
CA ILE A 75 6.98 3.16 14.01
C ILE A 75 5.81 4.17 13.84
N PRO A 76 5.95 5.20 12.99
CA PRO A 76 4.85 6.13 12.70
C PRO A 76 3.66 5.42 12.07
N LEU A 77 2.44 5.90 12.35
CA LEU A 77 1.19 5.36 11.79
C LEU A 77 1.23 5.31 10.26
N GLU A 78 1.85 6.31 9.64
CA GLU A 78 1.97 6.44 8.19
C GLU A 78 2.71 5.28 7.54
N GLU A 79 3.69 4.67 8.20
CA GLU A 79 4.40 3.49 7.68
C GLU A 79 3.48 2.27 7.62
N TYR A 80 2.68 2.05 8.67
CA TYR A 80 1.67 0.99 8.65
C TYR A 80 0.68 1.18 7.50
N LEU A 81 0.24 2.41 7.28
CA LEU A 81 -0.64 2.75 6.16
C LEU A 81 0.07 2.58 4.81
N PHE A 82 1.34 2.95 4.70
CA PHE A 82 2.17 2.77 3.51
C PHE A 82 2.26 1.29 3.11
N PHE A 83 2.62 0.42 4.06
CA PHE A 83 2.73 -1.03 3.82
C PHE A 83 1.39 -1.71 3.49
N ILE A 84 0.26 -1.02 3.67
CA ILE A 84 -1.07 -1.51 3.29
C ILE A 84 -1.48 -0.93 1.93
N PHE A 85 -1.44 0.39 1.78
CA PHE A 85 -2.01 1.08 0.63
C PHE A 85 -1.12 1.01 -0.61
N VAL A 86 0.20 0.95 -0.49
CA VAL A 86 1.08 0.84 -1.66
C VAL A 86 0.92 -0.52 -2.35
N PRO A 87 0.98 -1.66 -1.64
CA PRO A 87 0.67 -2.96 -2.26
C PRO A 87 -0.75 -3.04 -2.82
N LEU A 88 -1.73 -2.45 -2.13
CA LEU A 88 -3.11 -2.41 -2.62
C LEU A 88 -3.23 -1.62 -3.93
N ALA A 89 -2.58 -0.46 -4.03
CA ALA A 89 -2.55 0.35 -5.24
C ALA A 89 -1.86 -0.39 -6.40
N ALA A 90 -0.80 -1.13 -6.13
CA ALA A 90 -0.16 -1.99 -7.12
C ALA A 90 -1.12 -3.08 -7.64
N LEU A 91 -1.86 -3.76 -6.75
CA LEU A 91 -2.87 -4.74 -7.13
C LEU A 91 -3.98 -4.13 -7.99
N MET A 92 -4.50 -2.96 -7.61
CA MET A 92 -5.52 -2.23 -8.40
C MET A 92 -5.02 -1.89 -9.79
N THR A 93 -3.77 -1.44 -9.90
CA THR A 93 -3.16 -1.06 -11.18
C THR A 93 -2.94 -2.27 -12.08
N ILE A 94 -2.43 -3.38 -11.55
CA ILE A 94 -2.24 -4.63 -12.31
C ILE A 94 -3.59 -5.14 -12.83
N GLU A 95 -4.61 -5.22 -11.96
CA GLU A 95 -5.94 -5.69 -12.36
C GLU A 95 -6.61 -4.74 -13.36
N ALA A 96 -6.35 -3.43 -13.28
CA ALA A 96 -6.80 -2.46 -14.28
C ALA A 96 -6.18 -2.73 -15.66
N VAL A 97 -4.88 -2.96 -15.71
CA VAL A 97 -4.18 -3.32 -16.97
C VAL A 97 -4.74 -4.63 -17.53
N LEU A 98 -4.91 -5.67 -16.70
CA LEU A 98 -5.49 -6.95 -17.13
C LEU A 98 -6.93 -6.83 -17.61
N ARG A 99 -7.70 -5.90 -17.02
CA ARG A 99 -9.09 -5.63 -17.44
C ARG A 99 -9.16 -4.95 -18.80
N VAL A 100 -8.23 -4.05 -19.11
CA VAL A 100 -8.13 -3.31 -20.37
C VAL A 100 -7.43 -4.13 -21.46
N LYS A 101 -6.48 -5.01 -21.08
CA LYS A 101 -5.70 -5.89 -21.97
C LYS A 101 -5.90 -7.37 -21.58
N PRO A 102 -7.04 -7.99 -21.91
CA PRO A 102 -7.36 -9.35 -21.47
C PRO A 102 -6.39 -10.43 -21.95
N HIS A 103 -5.73 -10.24 -23.10
CA HIS A 103 -4.74 -11.17 -23.64
C HIS A 103 -3.46 -11.26 -22.77
N TRP A 104 -3.20 -10.30 -21.88
CA TRP A 104 -2.13 -10.41 -20.87
C TRP A 104 -2.55 -11.19 -19.64
N SER A 105 -3.85 -11.46 -19.48
CA SER A 105 -4.32 -12.37 -18.44
C SER A 105 -3.95 -13.80 -18.83
N LYS A 106 -3.53 -14.62 -17.87
CA LYS A 106 -3.34 -16.08 -18.08
C LYS A 106 -4.62 -16.78 -18.61
N ASN A 107 -5.78 -16.14 -18.49
CA ASN A 107 -7.06 -16.61 -19.02
C ASN A 107 -7.45 -15.95 -20.36
N GLY A 108 -6.57 -15.16 -20.97
CA GLY A 108 -6.81 -14.37 -22.19
C GLY A 108 -7.14 -15.21 -23.42
N ASP A 109 -6.74 -16.48 -23.45
CA ASP A 109 -7.07 -17.43 -24.53
C ASP A 109 -8.43 -18.12 -24.35
N LYS A 110 -9.18 -17.82 -23.27
CA LYS A 110 -10.45 -18.50 -22.94
C LYS A 110 -11.67 -17.58 -22.92
N LYS A 111 -11.64 -16.43 -23.59
CA LYS A 111 -12.81 -15.56 -23.74
C LYS A 111 -13.17 -15.31 -25.19
#